data_AF-A0A1B6HBQ4-F1
#
_entry.id   AF-A0A1B6HBQ4-F1
#
_cell.length_a   1.000
_cell.length_b   1.000
_cell.length_c   1.000
_cell.angle_alpha   90.00
_cell.angle_beta   90.00
_cell.angle_gamma   90.00
#
_symmetry.space_group_name_H-M   'P 1'
#
loop_
_entity.id
_entity.type
_entity.pdbx_description
1 polymer ?
#
loop_
_entity_poly.entity_id
_entity_poly.type
_entity_poly.pdbx_seq_one_letter_code
_entity_poly.pdbx_strand_id
1 'polypeptide(L)'
;FNRLKILTVFSQYVVASLLHAKENLAAFGTRGEAQDAYRLRNSSQLNTVSCRLSKTRDCFPALAVRMYNCLPQHLKALRSRDFECRLRKWSLANPLYSIRDFFENAS
;
A
#
# COMPACT_ATOMS: atom_id res chain seq x y z
N PHE A 1 -12.71 -17.48 -9.04
CA PHE A 1 -12.74 -16.34 -8.09
C PHE A 1 -13.60 -15.16 -8.57
N ASN A 2 -13.33 -14.53 -9.71
CA ASN A 2 -14.09 -13.35 -10.18
C ASN A 2 -15.62 -13.62 -10.35
N ARG A 3 -16.00 -14.75 -10.96
CA ARG A 3 -17.42 -15.17 -11.08
C ARG A 3 -18.13 -15.36 -9.73
N LEU A 4 -17.39 -15.72 -8.68
CA LEU A 4 -17.92 -15.91 -7.33
C LEU A 4 -17.85 -14.64 -6.48
N LYS A 5 -17.29 -13.54 -7.02
CA LYS A 5 -17.01 -12.28 -6.28
C LYS A 5 -16.18 -12.49 -5.00
N ILE A 6 -15.31 -13.51 -5.01
CA ILE A 6 -14.40 -13.82 -3.90
C ILE A 6 -13.01 -13.29 -4.22
N LEU A 7 -12.41 -12.55 -3.27
CA LEU A 7 -11.03 -12.10 -3.34
C LEU A 7 -10.06 -13.27 -3.09
N THR A 8 -8.98 -13.33 -3.85
CA THR A 8 -7.87 -14.26 -3.59
C THR A 8 -7.20 -13.94 -2.26
N VAL A 9 -6.48 -14.90 -1.67
CA VAL A 9 -5.73 -14.69 -0.41
C VAL A 9 -4.74 -13.52 -0.54
N PHE A 10 -4.04 -13.40 -1.67
CA PHE A 10 -3.15 -12.28 -1.95
C PHE A 10 -3.89 -10.95 -2.05
N SER A 11 -5.06 -10.93 -2.70
CA SER A 11 -5.89 -9.73 -2.77
C SER A 11 -6.38 -9.29 -1.39
N GLN A 12 -6.80 -10.23 -0.55
CA GLN A 12 -7.19 -9.95 0.84
C GLN A 12 -6.01 -9.40 1.65
N TYR A 13 -4.84 -10.02 1.52
CA TYR A 13 -3.61 -9.58 2.18
C TYR A 13 -3.21 -8.16 1.78
N VAL A 14 -3.24 -7.83 0.48
CA VAL A 14 -2.93 -6.49 -0.03
C VAL A 14 -3.94 -5.47 0.52
N VAL A 15 -5.24 -5.76 0.45
CA VAL A 15 -6.28 -4.85 0.97
C VAL A 15 -6.07 -4.61 2.46
N ALA A 16 -5.87 -5.66 3.27
CA ALA A 16 -5.61 -5.53 4.70
C ALA A 16 -4.35 -4.72 5.00
N SER A 17 -3.27 -4.94 4.24
CA SER A 17 -1.99 -4.22 4.40
C SER A 17 -2.15 -2.73 4.09
N LEU A 18 -2.88 -2.39 3.02
CA LEU A 18 -3.13 -1.01 2.62
C LEU A 18 -4.05 -0.27 3.59
N LEU A 19 -5.07 -0.95 4.14
CA LEU A 19 -5.93 -0.40 5.19
C LEU A 19 -5.13 -0.14 6.45
N HIS A 20 -4.32 -1.11 6.88
CA HIS A 20 -3.43 -0.95 8.03
C HIS A 20 -2.49 0.26 7.86
N ALA A 21 -1.88 0.41 6.68
CA ALA A 21 -1.03 1.56 6.37
C ALA A 21 -1.79 2.89 6.45
N LYS A 22 -3.04 2.93 5.97
CA LYS A 22 -3.90 4.13 5.98
C LYS A 22 -4.40 4.51 7.38
N GLU A 23 -4.66 3.54 8.23
CA GLU A 23 -5.10 3.77 9.61
C GLU A 23 -3.94 4.23 10.51
N ASN A 24 -2.73 3.78 10.20
CA ASN A 24 -1.54 4.05 11.00
C ASN A 24 -0.59 5.08 10.36
N LEU A 25 -1.10 5.96 9.48
CA LEU A 25 -0.28 6.99 8.81
C LEU A 25 0.56 7.83 9.80
N ALA A 26 -0.02 8.18 10.94
CA ALA A 26 0.65 8.94 11.99
C ALA A 26 1.83 8.19 12.63
N ALA A 27 1.79 6.86 12.69
CA ALA A 27 2.85 6.05 13.28
C ALA A 27 4.04 5.85 12.33
N PHE A 28 3.82 5.89 11.01
CA PHE A 28 4.88 5.70 10.02
C PHE A 28 5.67 6.97 9.74
N GLY A 29 5.06 8.14 9.95
CA GLY A 29 5.65 9.43 9.57
C GLY A 29 5.80 9.58 8.05
N THR A 30 5.79 10.83 7.58
CA THR A 30 6.00 11.10 6.16
C THR A 30 7.48 11.40 5.91
N ARG A 31 8.05 11.02 4.75
CA ARG A 31 9.45 11.36 4.44
C ARG A 31 9.75 12.85 4.51
N GLY A 32 8.75 13.70 4.25
CA GLY A 32 8.88 15.16 4.40
C GLY A 32 9.02 15.66 5.84
N GLU A 33 8.68 14.86 6.84
CA GLU A 33 8.82 15.22 8.26
C GLU A 33 10.19 14.83 8.83
N ALA A 34 10.84 13.80 8.25
CA ALA A 34 12.11 13.25 8.74
C ALA A 34 13.36 13.84 8.04
N GLN A 35 13.19 14.45 6.86
CA GLN A 35 14.28 15.06 6.10
C GLN A 35 13.84 16.45 5.68
N ASP A 36 14.66 17.44 6.06
CA ASP A 36 14.48 18.86 5.79
C ASP A 36 13.80 19.16 4.45
N ALA A 37 12.85 20.08 4.50
CA ALA A 37 11.82 20.41 3.51
C ALA A 37 12.33 20.95 2.15
N TYR A 38 13.42 20.42 1.61
CA TYR A 38 13.89 20.72 0.27
C TYR A 38 13.30 19.74 -0.76
N ARG A 39 12.06 20.02 -1.17
CA ARG A 39 11.44 19.59 -2.45
C ARG A 39 11.83 18.20 -2.97
N LEU A 40 11.70 17.16 -2.15
CA LEU A 40 11.80 15.79 -2.64
C LEU A 40 10.50 15.44 -3.36
N ARG A 41 10.58 15.01 -4.64
CA ARG A 41 9.43 14.52 -5.44
C ARG A 41 8.61 13.41 -4.75
N ASN A 42 9.14 12.83 -3.67
CA ASN A 42 8.56 11.77 -2.87
C ASN A 42 8.13 12.24 -1.46
N SER A 43 7.96 13.55 -1.23
CA SER A 43 7.61 14.08 0.09
C SER A 43 6.26 13.58 0.62
N SER A 44 5.35 13.13 -0.25
CA SER A 44 4.07 12.50 0.13
C SER A 44 4.15 10.99 0.36
N GLN A 45 5.33 10.38 0.24
CA GLN A 45 5.54 8.97 0.54
C GLN A 45 5.78 8.77 2.04
N LEU A 46 5.19 7.70 2.57
CA LEU A 46 5.48 7.23 3.92
C LEU A 46 6.95 6.85 4.07
N ASN A 47 7.48 7.09 5.26
CA ASN A 47 8.86 6.73 5.56
C ASN A 47 9.02 5.20 5.55
N THR A 48 9.86 4.71 4.65
CA THR A 48 10.19 3.29 4.57
C THR A 48 11.45 3.04 5.37
N VAL A 49 11.36 2.18 6.37
CA VAL A 49 12.56 1.71 7.10
C VAL A 49 13.48 1.00 6.10
N SER A 50 14.66 1.59 5.84
CA SER A 50 15.66 0.97 4.96
C SER A 50 16.38 -0.13 5.72
N CYS A 51 15.97 -1.39 5.53
CA CYS A 51 16.64 -2.54 6.12
C CYS A 51 17.50 -3.26 5.07
N ARG A 52 18.73 -3.62 5.43
CA ARG A 52 19.65 -4.40 4.58
C ARG A 52 19.17 -5.84 4.38
N LEU A 53 18.47 -6.40 5.37
CA LEU A 53 18.01 -7.79 5.36
C LEU A 53 16.69 -7.92 4.61
N SER A 54 16.64 -8.81 3.61
CA SER A 54 15.44 -9.10 2.81
C SER A 54 14.25 -9.52 3.68
N LYS A 55 14.47 -10.37 4.70
CA LYS A 55 13.42 -10.80 5.63
C LYS A 55 12.74 -9.64 6.36
N THR A 56 13.50 -8.61 6.73
CA THR A 56 12.98 -7.40 7.39
C THR A 56 12.35 -6.45 6.37
N ARG A 57 12.85 -6.41 5.14
CA ARG A 57 12.27 -5.60 4.06
C ARG A 57 10.93 -6.15 3.57
N ASP A 58 10.78 -7.47 3.61
CA ASP A 58 9.62 -8.19 3.08
C ASP A 58 8.65 -8.60 4.20
N CYS A 59 8.87 -8.12 5.44
CA CYS A 59 7.93 -8.30 6.54
C CYS A 59 6.72 -7.36 6.42
N PHE A 60 5.62 -7.73 7.06
CA PHE A 60 4.32 -7.06 6.91
C PHE A 60 4.36 -5.52 7.07
N PRO A 61 4.96 -4.93 8.13
CA PRO A 61 4.95 -3.47 8.28
C PRO A 61 5.71 -2.76 7.16
N ALA A 62 6.90 -3.25 6.80
CA ALA A 62 7.71 -2.66 5.73
C ALA A 62 7.03 -2.81 4.36
N LEU A 63 6.40 -3.97 4.12
CA LEU A 63 5.72 -4.26 2.88
C LEU A 63 4.43 -3.45 2.70
N ALA A 64 3.63 -3.28 3.77
CA ALA A 64 2.42 -2.47 3.77
C ALA A 64 2.71 -1.01 3.38
N VAL A 65 3.77 -0.43 3.95
CA VAL A 65 4.24 0.93 3.62
C VAL A 65 4.68 1.02 2.16
N ARG A 66 5.43 0.03 1.66
CA ARG A 66 5.85 -0.01 0.25
C ARG A 66 4.67 -0.11 -0.69
N MET A 67 3.69 -0.98 -0.39
CA MET A 67 2.47 -1.11 -1.18
C MET A 67 1.68 0.19 -1.21
N TYR A 68 1.54 0.85 -0.05
CA TYR A 68 0.85 2.13 0.05
C TYR A 68 1.56 3.21 -0.77
N ASN A 69 2.88 3.25 -0.74
CA ASN A 69 3.66 4.24 -1.49
C ASN A 69 3.50 4.11 -3.01
N CYS A 70 3.29 2.90 -3.54
CA CYS A 70 2.99 2.67 -4.95
C CYS A 70 1.63 3.25 -5.40
N LEU A 71 0.70 3.49 -4.48
CA LEU A 71 -0.62 3.99 -4.86
C LEU A 71 -0.56 5.44 -5.37
N PRO A 72 -1.36 5.78 -6.40
CA PRO A 72 -1.58 7.15 -6.83
C PRO A 72 -2.09 8.06 -5.70
N GLN A 73 -1.67 9.33 -5.71
CA GLN A 73 -2.05 10.31 -4.67
C GLN A 73 -3.57 10.49 -4.54
N HIS A 74 -4.30 10.41 -5.65
CA HIS A 74 -5.76 10.54 -5.64
C HIS A 74 -6.46 9.41 -4.88
N LEU A 75 -5.88 8.20 -4.82
CA LEU A 75 -6.40 7.10 -4.01
C LEU A 75 -6.06 7.32 -2.54
N LYS A 76 -4.83 7.76 -2.24
CA LYS A 76 -4.39 8.06 -0.87
C LYS A 76 -5.27 9.12 -0.20
N ALA A 77 -5.71 10.12 -0.96
CA ALA A 77 -6.56 11.22 -0.50
C ALA A 77 -8.02 10.83 -0.18
N LEU A 78 -8.47 9.61 -0.57
CA LEU A 78 -9.83 9.15 -0.26
C LEU A 78 -10.02 8.95 1.25
N ARG A 79 -11.27 9.09 1.75
CA ARG A 79 -11.60 8.67 3.12
C ARG A 79 -11.49 7.15 3.26
N SER A 80 -11.27 6.63 4.47
CA SER A 80 -11.00 5.20 4.70
C SER A 80 -12.06 4.27 4.08
N ARG A 81 -13.35 4.60 4.20
CA ARG A 81 -14.44 3.83 3.59
C ARG A 81 -14.39 3.83 2.06
N ASP A 82 -14.16 5.00 1.46
CA ASP A 82 -14.10 5.17 0.01
C ASP A 82 -12.85 4.48 -0.57
N PHE A 83 -11.75 4.56 0.16
CA PHE A 83 -10.50 3.86 -0.12
C PHE A 83 -10.67 2.34 -0.10
N GLU A 84 -11.26 1.79 0.98
CA GLU A 84 -11.54 0.36 1.09
C GLU A 84 -12.43 -0.13 -0.07
N CYS A 85 -13.52 0.59 -0.34
CA CYS A 85 -14.44 0.21 -1.40
C CYS A 85 -13.73 0.15 -2.76
N ARG A 86 -12.88 1.14 -3.05
CA ARG A 86 -12.14 1.22 -4.30
C ARG A 86 -11.08 0.13 -4.42
N LEU A 87 -10.35 -0.16 -3.34
CA LEU A 87 -9.39 -1.27 -3.31
C LEU A 87 -10.07 -2.62 -3.53
N ARG A 88 -11.16 -2.91 -2.81
CA ARG A 88 -11.91 -4.16 -2.98
C ARG A 88 -12.44 -4.31 -4.41
N LYS A 89 -12.99 -3.24 -5.00
CA LYS A 89 -13.46 -3.25 -6.39
C LYS A 89 -12.32 -3.52 -7.37
N TRP A 90 -11.18 -2.86 -7.19
CA TRP A 90 -10.00 -3.06 -8.03
C TRP A 90 -9.45 -4.49 -7.91
N SER A 91 -9.35 -5.03 -6.70
CA SER A 91 -8.87 -6.39 -6.46
C SER A 91 -9.83 -7.48 -6.93
N LEU A 92 -11.14 -7.19 -7.02
CA LEU A 92 -12.11 -8.10 -7.64
C LEU A 92 -11.97 -8.12 -9.17
N ALA A 93 -11.65 -6.97 -9.78
CA ALA A 93 -11.41 -6.87 -11.22
C ALA A 93 -10.05 -7.47 -11.62
N ASN A 94 -9.04 -7.31 -10.76
CA ASN A 94 -7.66 -7.74 -10.97
C ASN A 94 -7.27 -8.76 -9.87
N PRO A 95 -7.62 -10.04 -10.02
CA PRO A 95 -7.29 -11.05 -9.01
C PRO A 95 -5.77 -11.25 -8.92
N LEU A 96 -5.22 -11.04 -7.73
CA LEU A 96 -3.79 -11.21 -7.46
C LEU A 96 -3.46 -12.66 -7.08
N TYR A 97 -2.41 -13.23 -7.64
CA TYR A 97 -1.90 -14.58 -7.29
C TYR A 97 -0.51 -14.52 -6.66
N SER A 98 0.11 -13.36 -6.65
CA SER A 98 1.33 -13.07 -5.89
C SER A 98 1.36 -11.60 -5.44
N ILE A 99 2.29 -11.29 -4.54
CA ILE A 99 2.58 -9.90 -4.14
C ILE A 99 3.26 -9.13 -5.28
N ARG A 100 3.98 -9.82 -6.18
CA ARG A 100 4.62 -9.18 -7.34
C ARG A 100 3.58 -8.65 -8.31
N ASP A 101 2.51 -9.41 -8.53
CA ASP A 101 1.38 -9.02 -9.38
C ASP A 101 0.80 -7.67 -8.93
N PHE A 102 0.80 -7.38 -7.63
CA PHE A 102 0.37 -6.07 -7.14
C PHE A 102 1.30 -4.97 -7.62
N PHE A 103 2.61 -5.13 -7.46
CA PHE A 103 3.58 -4.10 -7.85
C PHE A 103 3.62 -3.87 -9.37
N GLU A 104 3.32 -4.88 -10.18
CA GLU A 104 3.24 -4.76 -11.63
C GLU A 104 1.95 -4.08 -12.10
N ASN A 105 0.84 -4.25 -11.36
CA ASN A 105 -0.48 -3.73 -11.75
C ASN A 105 -0.88 -2.43 -11.02
N ALA A 106 -0.16 -2.02 -9.97
CA ALA A 106 -0.48 -0.84 -9.16
C ALA A 106 0.10 0.47 -9.69
N SER A 107 1.10 0.40 -10.58
CA SER A 107 1.77 1.54 -11.23
C SER A 107 0.95 2.19 -12.34
#